data_AF-A0A1D6GNW8-F1
#
_entry.id   AF-A0A1D6GNW8-F1
#
_cell.length_a   1.000
_cell.length_b   1.000
_cell.length_c   1.000
_cell.angle_alpha   90.00
_cell.angle_beta   90.00
_cell.angle_gamma   90.00
#
_symmetry.space_group_name_H-M   'P 1'
#
loop_
_entity.id
_entity.type
_entity.pdbx_description
1 polymer ?
#
loop_
_entity_poly.entity_id
_entity_poly.type
_entity_poly.pdbx_seq_one_letter_code
_entity_poly.pdbx_strand_id
1 'polypeptide(L)'
;MSALADAKKTTKGVAAQLLDSVNKLESNMKTNLERAMKENDRVYLMRVPAAGSLGALPAASLVKPTSLAEVLDASKERLFSSLVPDGSMKALSKYTEMVDNSIRTQAEKLQQASEITRVRLKEMDLPDSILSLEGNITLPMDLKEDVEAVQISGGPAGLESELQQLRDLSRVNQELLVQTEELLQKEANEDAQFRTQFGSRWTRPQSSTLTKNIQDRLNLFASNLKRAADSDSLIERGVKENYSLMSILDKRPIESALPSISRPIMSLDGNEDAIVGALKQSLRQLESLGAQRAGLEDMLKEMKRKDDILPKLMVGVGSHDDLFKKEIAKYDPICADIADNIVAQEQLLLQIQAQNEQFAAVFNLEDYKAARERCYKQIAAAVVKYQEFKKNINEGLNFYVTLQEAIGKIKQQCSDFIMTRNIQCREMMEDVQRKLPGFRFSSSSRSSMQRNAASVPPDESSPSPPPPHAQAPYASPPGVDSRHGYSQPEARPAYSQPYPPSYGATPQQPTYGAQHPGQYQPPPGHDCGQPAYPGWRGPYPYYNAPQPQQSVPCPQAPYNATGAYPPHQSNYYRPQ
;
A
#
# COMPACT_ATOMS: atom_id res chain seq x y z
N MET A 1 38.95 -67.38 87.09
CA MET A 1 38.19 -68.65 87.12
C MET A 1 36.71 -68.43 86.83
N SER A 2 35.90 -67.76 87.67
CA SER A 2 34.44 -67.65 87.41
C SER A 2 34.10 -67.06 86.03
N ALA A 3 34.68 -65.92 85.63
CA ALA A 3 34.40 -65.33 84.32
C ALA A 3 34.66 -66.26 83.11
N LEU A 4 35.62 -67.20 83.21
CA LEU A 4 35.87 -68.23 82.20
C LEU A 4 34.83 -69.35 82.26
N ALA A 5 34.45 -69.79 83.46
CA ALA A 5 33.36 -70.75 83.65
C ALA A 5 32.00 -70.19 83.21
N ASP A 6 31.78 -68.88 83.38
CA ASP A 6 30.57 -68.19 82.94
C ASP A 6 30.57 -67.99 81.42
N ALA A 7 31.71 -67.60 80.83
CA ALA A 7 31.87 -67.58 79.36
C ALA A 7 31.63 -68.97 78.72
N LYS A 8 31.99 -70.06 79.41
CA LYS A 8 31.72 -71.44 78.95
C LYS A 8 30.23 -71.84 79.03
N LYS A 9 29.41 -71.21 79.88
CA LYS A 9 27.96 -71.45 79.94
C LYS A 9 27.22 -70.82 78.75
N THR A 10 27.74 -69.73 78.19
CA THR A 10 27.12 -68.95 77.10
C THR A 10 27.43 -69.49 75.68
N THR A 11 27.80 -70.76 75.55
CA THR A 11 28.50 -71.31 74.36
C THR A 11 27.60 -71.86 73.24
N LYS A 12 26.27 -71.80 73.38
CA LYS A 12 25.34 -72.23 72.32
C LYS A 12 25.55 -71.38 71.05
N GLY A 13 25.95 -72.02 69.96
CA GLY A 13 26.15 -71.39 68.65
C GLY A 13 27.54 -70.78 68.42
N VAL A 14 28.48 -70.91 69.37
CA VAL A 14 29.85 -70.40 69.21
C VAL A 14 30.71 -71.41 68.42
N ALA A 15 31.56 -70.92 67.53
CA ALA A 15 32.45 -71.76 66.73
C ALA A 15 33.46 -72.54 67.60
N ALA A 16 33.71 -73.81 67.26
CA ALA A 16 34.56 -74.71 68.06
C ALA A 16 35.96 -74.16 68.36
N GLN A 17 36.59 -73.46 67.40
CA GLN A 17 37.92 -72.85 67.58
C GLN A 17 37.98 -71.80 68.71
N LEU A 18 36.89 -71.06 68.93
CA LEU A 18 36.79 -70.12 70.05
C LEU A 18 36.65 -70.88 71.37
N LEU A 19 35.89 -71.98 71.39
CA LEU A 19 35.74 -72.84 72.55
C LEU A 19 37.07 -73.51 72.94
N ASP A 20 37.83 -74.00 71.96
CA ASP A 20 39.17 -74.56 72.16
C ASP A 20 40.16 -73.51 72.66
N SER A 21 40.08 -72.27 72.14
CA SER A 21 40.90 -71.15 72.61
C SER A 21 40.60 -70.81 74.08
N VAL A 22 39.32 -70.82 74.47
CA VAL A 22 38.87 -70.63 75.85
C VAL A 22 39.32 -71.78 76.77
N ASN A 23 39.23 -73.04 76.30
CA ASN A 23 39.71 -74.21 77.03
C ASN A 23 41.23 -74.19 77.23
N LYS A 24 41.99 -73.83 76.19
CA LYS A 24 43.45 -73.70 76.24
C LYS A 24 43.89 -72.56 77.17
N LEU A 25 43.19 -71.43 77.14
CA LEU A 25 43.43 -70.31 78.05
C LEU A 25 43.18 -70.73 79.52
N GLU A 26 42.08 -71.42 79.81
CA GLU A 26 41.79 -71.90 81.16
C GLU A 26 42.86 -72.90 81.66
N SER A 27 43.28 -73.85 80.83
CA SER A 27 44.34 -74.81 81.16
C SER A 27 45.68 -74.12 81.45
N ASN A 28 46.05 -73.14 80.61
CA ASN A 28 47.26 -72.33 80.82
C ASN A 28 47.18 -71.50 82.10
N MET A 29 46.03 -70.87 82.38
CA MET A 29 45.82 -70.10 83.62
C MET A 29 45.89 -71.00 84.86
N LYS A 30 45.30 -72.20 84.82
CA LYS A 30 45.38 -73.17 85.91
C LYS A 30 46.82 -73.63 86.16
N THR A 31 47.55 -73.99 85.10
CA THR A 31 48.96 -74.42 85.18
C THR A 31 49.86 -73.32 85.74
N ASN A 32 49.65 -72.06 85.31
CA ASN A 32 50.42 -70.93 85.82
C ASN A 32 50.07 -70.60 87.29
N LEU A 33 48.80 -70.74 87.68
CA LEU A 33 48.36 -70.58 89.07
C LEU A 33 48.99 -71.65 89.98
N GLU A 34 48.94 -72.92 89.58
CA GLU A 34 49.55 -74.03 90.33
C GLU A 34 51.07 -73.87 90.48
N ARG A 35 51.76 -73.40 89.43
CA ARG A 35 53.20 -73.05 89.51
C ARG A 35 53.45 -71.92 90.49
N ALA A 36 52.72 -70.81 90.36
CA ALA A 36 52.88 -69.63 91.21
C ALA A 36 52.58 -69.94 92.69
N MET A 37 51.55 -70.74 92.98
CA MET A 37 51.26 -71.20 94.34
C MET A 37 52.39 -72.07 94.89
N LYS A 38 52.88 -73.05 94.13
CA LYS A 38 53.99 -73.93 94.54
C LYS A 38 55.30 -73.18 94.81
N GLU A 39 55.60 -72.13 94.06
CA GLU A 39 56.75 -71.26 94.30
C GLU A 39 56.52 -70.36 95.52
N ASN A 40 55.32 -69.80 95.66
CA ASN A 40 54.95 -68.98 96.82
C ASN A 40 55.01 -69.77 98.13
N ASP A 41 54.47 -70.99 98.17
CA ASP A 41 54.42 -71.83 99.38
C ASP A 41 55.79 -72.37 99.81
N ARG A 42 56.81 -72.30 98.95
CA ARG A 42 58.15 -72.86 99.21
C ARG A 42 59.28 -71.84 99.28
N VAL A 43 59.11 -70.66 98.67
CA VAL A 43 60.18 -69.65 98.53
C VAL A 43 59.73 -68.28 99.03
N TYR A 44 58.60 -67.76 98.55
CA TYR A 44 58.25 -66.35 98.76
C TYR A 44 57.37 -66.11 100.00
N LEU A 45 56.55 -67.09 100.38
CA LEU A 45 55.62 -67.08 101.53
C LEU A 45 54.73 -65.82 101.62
N MET A 46 54.39 -65.23 100.48
CA MET A 46 53.60 -64.00 100.43
C MET A 46 52.12 -64.29 100.63
N ARG A 47 51.43 -63.42 101.37
CA ARG A 47 49.98 -63.50 101.57
C ARG A 47 49.27 -63.08 100.29
N VAL A 48 48.45 -63.97 99.72
CA VAL A 48 47.61 -63.68 98.54
C VAL A 48 46.60 -62.58 98.89
N PRO A 49 46.59 -61.42 98.19
CA PRO A 49 45.63 -60.35 98.44
C PRO A 49 44.19 -60.73 98.04
N ALA A 50 43.20 -60.04 98.60
CA ALA A 50 41.82 -60.19 98.17
C ALA A 50 41.61 -59.56 96.78
N ALA A 51 40.74 -60.13 95.94
CA ALA A 51 40.53 -59.64 94.58
C ALA A 51 40.08 -58.17 94.51
N GLY A 52 39.30 -57.71 95.50
CA GLY A 52 38.85 -56.32 95.62
C GLY A 52 39.90 -55.33 96.13
N SER A 53 41.06 -55.78 96.60
CA SER A 53 42.20 -54.91 96.95
C SER A 53 43.24 -54.80 95.82
N LEU A 54 42.94 -55.34 94.63
CA LEU A 54 43.75 -55.16 93.43
C LEU A 54 43.26 -53.93 92.66
N GLY A 55 44.19 -53.13 92.14
CA GLY A 55 43.86 -51.98 91.30
C GLY A 55 43.23 -52.40 89.97
N ALA A 56 42.37 -51.54 89.41
CA ALA A 56 41.79 -51.75 88.08
C ALA A 56 42.88 -51.74 87.00
N LEU A 57 42.76 -52.64 86.02
CA LEU A 57 43.70 -52.69 84.90
C LEU A 57 43.49 -51.50 83.94
N PRO A 58 44.56 -50.84 83.47
CA PRO A 58 44.44 -49.75 82.52
C PRO A 58 44.00 -50.26 81.14
N ALA A 59 43.11 -49.51 80.48
CA ALA A 59 42.64 -49.78 79.12
C ALA A 59 42.99 -48.62 78.18
N ALA A 60 43.26 -48.93 76.91
CA ALA A 60 43.57 -47.94 75.88
C ALA A 60 42.64 -48.11 74.67
N SER A 61 42.03 -47.01 74.22
CA SER A 61 41.21 -47.02 72.98
C SER A 61 42.10 -46.92 71.75
N LEU A 62 41.99 -47.89 70.85
CA LEU A 62 42.73 -47.94 69.58
C LEU A 62 41.96 -47.30 68.40
N VAL A 63 40.77 -46.75 68.64
CA VAL A 63 39.92 -46.14 67.60
C VAL A 63 39.36 -44.79 68.04
N LYS A 64 39.08 -43.94 67.05
CA LYS A 64 38.31 -42.69 67.19
C LYS A 64 37.19 -42.68 66.14
N PRO A 65 36.00 -42.16 66.47
CA PRO A 65 34.93 -41.96 65.48
C PRO A 65 35.28 -40.79 64.53
N THR A 66 35.03 -40.97 63.23
CA THR A 66 35.23 -39.96 62.18
C THR A 66 33.88 -39.35 61.77
N SER A 67 33.84 -38.06 61.46
CA SER A 67 32.62 -37.38 61.02
C SER A 67 32.20 -37.82 59.61
N LEU A 68 30.96 -38.31 59.47
CA LEU A 68 30.42 -38.66 58.15
C LEU A 68 30.23 -37.43 57.25
N ALA A 69 30.06 -36.23 57.83
CA ALA A 69 29.92 -34.99 57.08
C ALA A 69 31.21 -34.59 56.34
N GLU A 70 32.39 -34.94 56.87
CA GLU A 70 33.68 -34.69 56.22
C GLU A 70 33.95 -35.73 55.11
N VAL A 71 33.48 -36.97 55.30
CA VAL A 71 33.64 -38.07 54.34
C VAL A 71 32.71 -37.91 53.13
N LEU A 72 31.56 -37.26 53.30
CA LEU A 72 30.56 -36.99 52.25
C LEU A 72 30.62 -35.55 51.71
N ASP A 73 31.70 -34.80 51.98
CA ASP A 73 31.84 -33.41 51.54
C ASP A 73 32.10 -33.29 50.02
N ALA A 74 31.02 -33.24 49.26
CA ALA A 74 31.02 -32.99 47.83
C ALA A 74 31.12 -31.49 47.46
N SER A 75 31.40 -30.57 48.40
CA SER A 75 31.49 -29.11 48.13
C SER A 75 32.55 -28.73 47.07
N LYS A 76 33.48 -29.63 46.77
CA LYS A 76 34.51 -29.48 45.74
C LYS A 76 34.00 -29.79 44.33
N GLU A 77 32.88 -30.49 44.19
CA GLU A 77 32.28 -30.82 42.90
C GLU A 77 31.29 -29.74 42.44
N ARG A 78 31.66 -28.97 41.41
CA ARG A 78 30.85 -27.85 40.91
C ARG A 78 29.85 -28.26 39.80
N LEU A 79 29.06 -29.30 40.07
CA LEU A 79 28.08 -29.87 39.14
C LEU A 79 27.06 -28.85 38.60
N PHE A 80 26.71 -27.83 39.41
CA PHE A 80 25.74 -26.78 39.08
C PHE A 80 26.39 -25.40 38.87
N SER A 81 27.66 -25.33 38.48
CA SER A 81 28.38 -24.06 38.26
C SER A 81 27.79 -23.16 37.17
N SER A 82 27.00 -23.71 36.26
CA SER A 82 26.27 -22.98 35.22
C SER A 82 24.85 -22.57 35.62
N LEU A 83 24.36 -23.02 36.78
CA LEU A 83 23.00 -22.72 37.24
C LEU A 83 22.97 -21.35 37.94
N VAL A 84 22.16 -20.43 37.43
CA VAL A 84 21.97 -19.10 38.02
C VAL A 84 20.92 -19.18 39.16
N PRO A 85 21.27 -18.81 40.40
CA PRO A 85 20.31 -18.61 41.49
C PRO A 85 19.11 -17.72 41.12
N ASP A 86 17.91 -18.18 41.47
CA ASP A 86 16.63 -17.47 41.30
C ASP A 86 16.64 -16.04 41.89
N GLY A 87 17.28 -15.85 43.06
CA GLY A 87 17.42 -14.53 43.66
C GLY A 87 18.21 -13.53 42.79
N SER A 88 19.25 -14.00 42.12
CA SER A 88 20.05 -13.17 41.19
C SER A 88 19.35 -12.99 39.84
N MET A 89 18.57 -13.98 39.38
CA MET A 89 17.73 -13.84 38.19
C MET A 89 16.65 -12.76 38.39
N LYS A 90 15.96 -12.78 39.54
CA LYS A 90 15.00 -11.75 39.94
C LYS A 90 15.64 -10.36 40.09
N ALA A 91 16.84 -10.30 40.67
CA ALA A 91 17.61 -9.07 40.78
C ALA A 91 17.99 -8.52 39.39
N LEU A 92 18.43 -9.37 38.47
CA LEU A 92 18.73 -9.00 37.08
C LEU A 92 17.49 -8.46 36.37
N SER A 93 16.33 -9.14 36.49
CA SER A 93 15.07 -8.67 35.89
C SER A 93 14.66 -7.28 36.39
N LYS A 94 14.76 -7.02 37.71
CA LYS A 94 14.50 -5.69 38.29
C LYS A 94 15.46 -4.63 37.73
N TYR A 95 16.74 -4.98 37.56
CA TYR A 95 17.72 -4.06 36.97
C TYR A 95 17.41 -3.75 35.50
N THR A 96 17.11 -4.75 34.68
CA THR A 96 16.73 -4.57 33.28
C THR A 96 15.50 -3.68 33.16
N GLU A 97 14.48 -3.85 34.02
CA GLU A 97 13.32 -2.97 34.07
C GLU A 97 13.68 -1.51 34.41
N MET A 98 14.61 -1.29 35.34
CA MET A 98 15.09 0.07 35.67
C MET A 98 15.85 0.72 34.51
N VAL A 99 16.72 -0.03 33.82
CA VAL A 99 17.43 0.43 32.61
C VAL A 99 16.44 0.74 31.48
N ASP A 100 15.44 -0.12 31.27
CA ASP A 100 14.44 0.04 30.21
C ASP A 100 13.53 1.25 30.48
N ASN A 101 13.16 1.48 31.74
CA ASN A 101 12.44 2.69 32.13
C ASN A 101 13.28 3.96 31.89
N SER A 102 14.59 3.94 32.21
CA SER A 102 15.50 5.06 31.96
C SER A 102 15.61 5.38 30.47
N ILE A 103 15.93 4.36 29.65
CA ILE A 103 16.09 4.50 28.20
C ILE A 103 14.78 4.95 27.53
N ARG A 104 13.64 4.36 27.92
CA ARG A 104 12.32 4.79 27.44
C ARG A 104 12.06 6.26 27.75
N THR A 105 12.33 6.71 28.98
CA THR A 105 12.15 8.11 29.40
C THR A 105 12.99 9.07 28.55
N GLN A 106 14.23 8.68 28.21
CA GLN A 106 15.09 9.53 27.37
C GLN A 106 14.69 9.49 25.89
N ALA A 107 14.26 8.34 25.36
CA ALA A 107 13.73 8.21 24.00
C ALA A 107 12.45 9.04 23.82
N GLU A 108 11.54 9.02 24.79
CA GLU A 108 10.33 9.85 24.80
C GLU A 108 10.66 11.35 24.76
N LYS A 109 11.66 11.81 25.52
CA LYS A 109 12.14 13.21 25.45
C LYS A 109 12.74 13.57 24.09
N LEU A 110 13.56 12.70 23.49
CA LEU A 110 14.13 12.92 22.16
C LEU A 110 13.04 13.01 21.08
N GLN A 111 12.01 12.17 21.19
CA GLN A 111 10.84 12.21 20.30
C GLN A 111 10.04 13.50 20.48
N GLN A 112 9.73 13.88 21.73
CA GLN A 112 9.01 15.12 22.05
C GLN A 112 9.77 16.36 21.56
N ALA A 113 11.09 16.42 21.77
CA ALA A 113 11.92 17.53 21.29
C ALA A 113 11.89 17.64 19.76
N SER A 114 11.89 16.51 19.05
CA SER A 114 11.83 16.47 17.59
C SER A 114 10.46 16.90 17.05
N GLU A 115 9.38 16.49 17.72
CA GLU A 115 8.02 16.93 17.40
C GLU A 115 7.82 18.43 17.66
N ILE A 116 8.35 18.97 18.77
CA ILE A 116 8.35 20.41 19.06
C ILE A 116 9.02 21.19 17.92
N THR A 117 10.20 20.76 17.47
CA THR A 117 10.88 21.38 16.30
C THR A 117 10.01 21.31 15.05
N ARG A 118 9.42 20.16 14.73
CA ARG A 118 8.54 19.99 13.57
C ARG A 118 7.34 20.93 13.61
N VAL A 119 6.73 21.11 14.79
CA VAL A 119 5.61 22.05 14.99
C VAL A 119 6.08 23.49 14.85
N ARG A 120 7.15 23.90 15.54
CA ARG A 120 7.67 25.28 15.47
C ARG A 120 8.10 25.72 14.07
N LEU A 121 8.80 24.85 13.33
CA LEU A 121 9.17 25.15 11.94
C LEU A 121 7.94 25.30 11.04
N LYS A 122 6.90 24.47 11.24
CA LYS A 122 5.64 24.59 10.52
C LYS A 122 4.87 25.86 10.88
N GLU A 123 4.82 26.27 12.15
CA GLU A 123 4.22 27.54 12.59
C GLU A 123 4.90 28.76 11.95
N MET A 124 6.18 28.64 11.62
CA MET A 124 6.99 29.68 10.96
C MET A 124 6.98 29.60 9.42
N ASP A 125 6.30 28.61 8.82
CA ASP A 125 6.37 28.28 7.39
C ASP A 125 7.83 28.08 6.88
N LEU A 126 8.67 27.41 7.68
CA LEU A 126 10.06 27.09 7.36
C LEU A 126 10.26 25.59 7.09
N PRO A 127 11.12 25.20 6.12
CA PRO A 127 11.98 26.05 5.28
C PRO A 127 11.27 26.67 4.06
N ASP A 128 10.00 26.35 3.82
CA ASP A 128 9.25 26.67 2.59
C ASP A 128 9.25 28.16 2.20
N SER A 129 9.20 29.07 3.16
CA SER A 129 9.26 30.52 2.91
C SER A 129 10.61 30.98 2.34
N ILE A 130 11.71 30.30 2.71
CA ILE A 130 13.05 30.56 2.18
C ILE A 130 13.19 29.92 0.80
N LEU A 131 12.68 28.70 0.61
CA LEU A 131 12.66 28.02 -0.68
C LEU A 131 11.83 28.80 -1.72
N SER A 132 10.73 29.41 -1.29
CA SER A 132 9.93 30.32 -2.11
C SER A 132 10.72 31.54 -2.63
N LEU A 133 11.66 32.07 -1.84
CA LEU A 133 12.56 33.16 -2.25
C LEU A 133 13.63 32.72 -3.25
N GLU A 134 13.98 31.43 -3.27
CA GLU A 134 14.86 30.83 -4.28
C GLU A 134 14.11 30.46 -5.58
N GLY A 135 12.80 30.73 -5.66
CA GLY A 135 11.95 30.38 -6.80
C GLY A 135 11.41 28.95 -6.76
N ASN A 136 11.68 28.19 -5.69
CA ASN A 136 11.16 26.84 -5.47
C ASN A 136 9.73 26.89 -4.92
N ILE A 137 8.81 27.48 -5.69
CA ILE A 137 7.39 27.62 -5.33
C ILE A 137 6.64 26.37 -5.81
N THR A 138 5.98 25.67 -4.90
CA THR A 138 5.14 24.49 -5.20
C THR A 138 3.66 24.81 -5.02
N LEU A 139 2.78 24.09 -5.73
CA LEU A 139 1.34 24.05 -5.46
C LEU A 139 1.04 22.98 -4.38
N PRO A 140 -0.05 23.13 -3.60
CA PRO A 140 -0.63 22.03 -2.84
C PRO A 140 -0.92 20.83 -3.76
N MET A 141 -0.70 19.61 -3.27
CA MET A 141 -0.75 18.39 -4.11
C MET A 141 -2.08 18.25 -4.85
N ASP A 142 -3.20 18.33 -4.13
CA ASP A 142 -4.55 18.19 -4.67
C ASP A 142 -4.80 19.19 -5.82
N LEU A 143 -4.41 20.46 -5.62
CA LEU A 143 -4.56 21.51 -6.63
C LEU A 143 -3.63 21.29 -7.84
N LYS A 144 -2.46 20.69 -7.62
CA LYS A 144 -1.53 20.34 -8.70
C LYS A 144 -2.10 19.19 -9.55
N GLU A 145 -2.62 18.14 -8.93
CA GLU A 145 -3.27 17.02 -9.63
C GLU A 145 -4.47 17.49 -10.46
N ASP A 146 -5.30 18.37 -9.90
CA ASP A 146 -6.41 19.03 -10.60
C ASP A 146 -5.96 19.81 -11.84
N VAL A 147 -4.90 20.64 -11.72
CA VAL A 147 -4.35 21.39 -12.84
C VAL A 147 -3.74 20.45 -13.90
N GLU A 148 -2.99 19.43 -13.49
CA GLU A 148 -2.42 18.45 -14.42
C GLU A 148 -3.52 17.71 -15.19
N ALA A 149 -4.61 17.31 -14.53
CA ALA A 149 -5.78 16.69 -15.17
C ALA A 149 -6.43 17.62 -16.22
N VAL A 150 -6.56 18.93 -15.93
CA VAL A 150 -7.05 19.93 -16.90
C VAL A 150 -6.06 20.08 -18.07
N GLN A 151 -4.76 20.14 -17.79
CA GLN A 151 -3.72 20.31 -18.82
C GLN A 151 -3.52 19.09 -19.72
N ILE A 152 -3.80 17.88 -19.22
CA ILE A 152 -3.89 16.62 -19.99
C ILE A 152 -5.15 16.63 -20.86
N SER A 153 -6.26 17.17 -20.34
CA SER A 153 -7.54 17.31 -21.06
C SER A 153 -7.56 18.39 -22.16
N GLY A 154 -6.40 18.99 -22.47
CA GLY A 154 -6.24 20.02 -23.50
C GLY A 154 -6.24 21.46 -22.97
N GLY A 155 -6.57 21.68 -21.69
CA GLY A 155 -6.63 23.00 -21.06
C GLY A 155 -7.75 23.91 -21.62
N PRO A 156 -7.89 25.13 -21.08
CA PRO A 156 -8.84 26.14 -21.56
C PRO A 156 -8.78 26.38 -23.07
N ALA A 157 -7.58 26.45 -23.65
CA ALA A 157 -7.39 26.60 -25.10
C ALA A 157 -7.99 25.44 -25.92
N GLY A 158 -8.06 24.23 -25.35
CA GLY A 158 -8.66 23.05 -25.98
C GLY A 158 -10.18 23.16 -26.17
N LEU A 159 -10.88 23.94 -25.34
CA LEU A 159 -12.34 24.04 -25.38
C LEU A 159 -12.88 24.58 -26.72
N GLU A 160 -12.16 25.48 -27.40
CA GLU A 160 -12.60 25.99 -28.71
C GLU A 160 -12.62 24.87 -29.78
N SER A 161 -11.69 23.92 -29.71
CA SER A 161 -11.67 22.75 -30.61
C SER A 161 -12.90 21.86 -30.39
N GLU A 162 -13.32 21.69 -29.15
CA GLU A 162 -14.48 20.87 -28.78
C GLU A 162 -15.81 21.57 -29.07
N LEU A 163 -15.88 22.89 -28.88
CA LEU A 163 -16.99 23.71 -29.36
C LEU A 163 -17.10 23.67 -30.89
N GLN A 164 -15.98 23.64 -31.60
CA GLN A 164 -15.99 23.46 -33.05
C GLN A 164 -16.53 22.07 -33.45
N GLN A 165 -16.14 21.00 -32.76
CA GLN A 165 -16.72 19.66 -32.97
C GLN A 165 -18.23 19.63 -32.68
N LEU A 166 -18.69 20.36 -31.66
CA LEU A 166 -20.11 20.49 -31.32
C LEU A 166 -20.90 21.18 -32.44
N ARG A 167 -20.38 22.30 -32.97
CA ARG A 167 -20.93 23.00 -34.15
C ARG A 167 -20.99 22.10 -35.39
N ASP A 168 -19.93 21.34 -35.66
CA ASP A 168 -19.87 20.45 -36.82
C ASP A 168 -20.87 19.28 -36.70
N LEU A 169 -21.01 18.66 -35.52
CA LEU A 169 -22.03 17.65 -35.26
C LEU A 169 -23.46 18.20 -35.38
N SER A 170 -23.70 19.41 -34.87
CA SER A 170 -24.98 20.11 -35.00
C SER A 170 -25.36 20.34 -36.46
N ARG A 171 -24.41 20.83 -37.28
CA ARG A 171 -24.57 20.98 -38.73
C ARG A 171 -24.89 19.66 -39.42
N VAL A 172 -24.12 18.60 -39.17
CA VAL A 172 -24.33 17.27 -39.80
C VAL A 172 -25.70 16.70 -39.44
N ASN A 173 -26.16 16.85 -38.20
CA ASN A 173 -27.51 16.43 -37.81
C ASN A 173 -28.61 17.23 -38.54
N GLN A 174 -28.45 18.54 -38.65
CA GLN A 174 -29.40 19.41 -39.35
C GLN A 174 -29.46 19.09 -40.85
N GLU A 175 -28.31 18.90 -41.50
CA GLU A 175 -28.23 18.46 -42.91
C GLU A 175 -28.89 17.10 -43.12
N LEU A 176 -28.65 16.13 -42.23
CA LEU A 176 -29.24 14.80 -42.29
C LEU A 176 -30.77 14.84 -42.13
N LEU A 177 -31.28 15.73 -41.28
CA LEU A 177 -32.71 15.94 -41.08
C LEU A 177 -33.37 16.55 -42.32
N VAL A 178 -32.79 17.63 -42.87
CA VAL A 178 -33.29 18.30 -44.09
C VAL A 178 -33.31 17.34 -45.28
N GLN A 179 -32.23 16.58 -45.52
CA GLN A 179 -32.21 15.55 -46.56
C GLN A 179 -33.33 14.51 -46.40
N THR A 180 -33.70 14.19 -45.15
CA THR A 180 -34.75 13.20 -44.86
C THR A 180 -36.14 13.77 -45.13
N GLU A 181 -36.37 15.05 -44.82
CA GLU A 181 -37.59 15.78 -45.16
C GLU A 181 -37.73 15.98 -46.68
N GLU A 182 -36.65 16.34 -47.38
CA GLU A 182 -36.63 16.50 -48.85
C GLU A 182 -36.98 15.20 -49.59
N LEU A 183 -36.45 14.06 -49.14
CA LEU A 183 -36.81 12.75 -49.69
C LEU A 183 -38.30 12.45 -49.56
N LEU A 184 -38.88 12.76 -48.39
CA LEU A 184 -40.30 12.56 -48.09
C LEU A 184 -41.20 13.50 -48.91
N GLN A 185 -40.80 14.77 -49.00
CA GLN A 185 -41.50 15.78 -49.79
C GLN A 185 -41.46 15.47 -51.30
N LYS A 186 -40.35 14.92 -51.79
CA LYS A 186 -40.22 14.47 -53.19
C LYS A 186 -41.25 13.39 -53.53
N GLU A 187 -41.37 12.33 -52.72
CA GLU A 187 -42.36 11.26 -52.95
C GLU A 187 -43.79 11.79 -52.85
N ALA A 188 -44.08 12.69 -51.90
CA ALA A 188 -45.39 13.31 -51.78
C ALA A 188 -45.74 14.20 -52.99
N ASN A 189 -44.76 14.93 -53.53
CA ASN A 189 -44.92 15.72 -54.76
C ASN A 189 -45.16 14.83 -55.98
N GLU A 190 -44.44 13.71 -56.10
CA GLU A 190 -44.63 12.72 -57.16
C GLU A 190 -46.02 12.05 -57.08
N ASP A 191 -46.52 11.70 -55.87
CA ASP A 191 -47.89 11.19 -55.69
C ASP A 191 -48.94 12.21 -56.16
N ALA A 192 -48.77 13.48 -55.78
CA ALA A 192 -49.69 14.55 -56.17
C ALA A 192 -49.71 14.78 -57.68
N GLN A 193 -48.55 14.71 -58.34
CA GLN A 193 -48.44 14.83 -59.80
C GLN A 193 -49.15 13.67 -60.50
N PHE A 194 -48.88 12.42 -60.13
CA PHE A 194 -49.53 11.26 -60.76
C PHE A 194 -51.04 11.21 -60.49
N ARG A 195 -51.47 11.61 -59.28
CA ARG A 195 -52.90 11.75 -58.95
C ARG A 195 -53.59 12.81 -59.81
N THR A 196 -52.90 13.90 -60.13
CA THR A 196 -53.40 14.96 -61.03
C THR A 196 -53.46 14.47 -62.49
N GLN A 197 -52.44 13.74 -62.96
CA GLN A 197 -52.38 13.24 -64.34
C GLN A 197 -53.36 12.10 -64.64
N PHE A 198 -53.55 11.15 -63.70
CA PHE A 198 -54.36 9.95 -63.91
C PHE A 198 -55.73 9.98 -63.22
N GLY A 199 -56.00 11.01 -62.41
CA GLY A 199 -57.30 11.25 -61.78
C GLY A 199 -57.83 10.05 -60.99
N SER A 200 -59.08 9.67 -61.26
CA SER A 200 -59.76 8.55 -60.59
C SER A 200 -59.10 7.18 -60.82
N ARG A 201 -58.15 7.04 -61.76
CA ARG A 201 -57.39 5.80 -61.95
C ARG A 201 -56.15 5.68 -61.04
N TRP A 202 -55.75 6.75 -60.35
CA TRP A 202 -54.67 6.71 -59.36
C TRP A 202 -55.22 6.34 -57.96
N THR A 203 -55.52 5.06 -57.76
CA THR A 203 -56.26 4.59 -56.58
C THR A 203 -55.41 4.30 -55.34
N ARG A 204 -54.07 4.47 -55.41
CA ARG A 204 -53.20 4.24 -54.23
C ARG A 204 -53.46 5.29 -53.13
N PRO A 205 -53.32 4.94 -51.84
CA PRO A 205 -53.47 5.89 -50.74
C PRO A 205 -52.53 7.11 -50.90
N GLN A 206 -53.01 8.28 -50.47
CA GLN A 206 -52.25 9.53 -50.54
C GLN A 206 -51.05 9.50 -49.59
N SER A 207 -49.89 9.97 -50.03
CA SER A 207 -48.67 9.89 -49.22
C SER A 207 -48.80 10.53 -47.83
N SER A 208 -49.45 11.71 -47.75
CA SER A 208 -49.68 12.42 -46.48
C SER A 208 -50.46 11.63 -45.42
N THR A 209 -51.27 10.63 -45.80
CA THR A 209 -51.97 9.78 -44.81
C THR A 209 -51.08 8.66 -44.26
N LEU A 210 -50.00 8.32 -44.96
CA LEU A 210 -49.05 7.27 -44.59
C LEU A 210 -47.80 7.84 -43.89
N THR A 211 -47.39 9.07 -44.23
CA THR A 211 -46.14 9.68 -43.73
C THR A 211 -46.29 10.42 -42.41
N LYS A 212 -47.50 10.58 -41.86
CA LYS A 212 -47.76 11.40 -40.66
C LYS A 212 -46.83 11.08 -39.47
N ASN A 213 -46.68 9.81 -39.10
CA ASN A 213 -45.81 9.42 -37.97
C ASN A 213 -44.33 9.76 -38.22
N ILE A 214 -43.89 9.68 -39.48
CA ILE A 214 -42.54 10.07 -39.89
C ILE A 214 -42.38 11.59 -39.73
N GLN A 215 -43.32 12.37 -40.26
CA GLN A 215 -43.32 13.83 -40.16
C GLN A 215 -43.34 14.30 -38.70
N ASP A 216 -44.17 13.71 -37.85
CA ASP A 216 -44.25 14.02 -36.42
C ASP A 216 -42.90 13.78 -35.70
N ARG A 217 -42.15 12.75 -36.09
CA ARG A 217 -40.80 12.46 -35.56
C ARG A 217 -39.73 13.40 -36.11
N LEU A 218 -39.79 13.78 -37.38
CA LEU A 218 -38.88 14.77 -37.98
C LEU A 218 -39.07 16.15 -37.30
N ASN A 219 -40.32 16.58 -37.11
CA ASN A 219 -40.67 17.79 -36.35
C ASN A 219 -40.13 17.76 -34.90
N LEU A 220 -40.19 16.61 -34.22
CA LEU A 220 -39.61 16.44 -32.88
C LEU A 220 -38.08 16.59 -32.89
N PHE A 221 -37.39 16.00 -33.87
CA PHE A 221 -35.95 16.16 -34.02
C PHE A 221 -35.56 17.61 -34.36
N ALA A 222 -36.31 18.31 -35.22
CA ALA A 222 -36.11 19.73 -35.50
C ALA A 222 -36.26 20.59 -34.23
N SER A 223 -37.27 20.31 -33.40
CA SER A 223 -37.48 20.99 -32.11
C SER A 223 -36.32 20.74 -31.13
N ASN A 224 -35.82 19.50 -31.08
CA ASN A 224 -34.68 19.15 -30.24
C ASN A 224 -33.37 19.80 -30.72
N LEU A 225 -33.12 19.86 -32.03
CA LEU A 225 -31.97 20.57 -32.60
C LEU A 225 -31.99 22.06 -32.26
N LYS A 226 -33.15 22.72 -32.37
CA LYS A 226 -33.29 24.12 -31.99
C LYS A 226 -32.96 24.35 -30.51
N ARG A 227 -33.52 23.52 -29.61
CA ARG A 227 -33.24 23.59 -28.17
C ARG A 227 -31.77 23.32 -27.82
N ALA A 228 -31.11 22.42 -28.55
CA ALA A 228 -29.69 22.14 -28.39
C ALA A 228 -28.85 23.36 -28.82
N ALA A 229 -29.12 23.94 -30.00
CA ALA A 229 -28.44 25.14 -30.48
C ALA A 229 -28.60 26.35 -29.53
N ASP A 230 -29.77 26.52 -28.90
CA ASP A 230 -29.99 27.53 -27.85
C ASP A 230 -29.08 27.27 -26.61
N SER A 231 -28.91 26.00 -26.23
CA SER A 231 -28.03 25.57 -25.12
C SER A 231 -26.54 25.73 -25.46
N ASP A 232 -26.12 25.30 -26.65
CA ASP A 232 -24.75 25.42 -27.14
C ASP A 232 -24.33 26.90 -27.18
N SER A 233 -25.23 27.79 -27.63
CA SER A 233 -25.03 29.24 -27.64
C SER A 233 -24.85 29.86 -26.24
N LEU A 234 -25.38 29.23 -25.19
CA LEU A 234 -25.13 29.62 -23.79
C LEU A 234 -23.78 29.10 -23.29
N ILE A 235 -23.41 27.87 -23.66
CA ILE A 235 -22.10 27.28 -23.32
C ILE A 235 -20.98 28.09 -23.97
N GLU A 236 -21.04 28.35 -25.29
CA GLU A 236 -20.05 29.15 -26.02
C GLU A 236 -19.85 30.54 -25.41
N ARG A 237 -20.96 31.22 -25.07
CA ARG A 237 -20.91 32.53 -24.42
C ARG A 237 -20.28 32.45 -23.04
N GLY A 238 -20.66 31.46 -22.24
CA GLY A 238 -20.11 31.22 -20.91
C GLY A 238 -18.60 30.97 -20.95
N VAL A 239 -18.12 30.13 -21.89
CA VAL A 239 -16.69 29.88 -22.10
C VAL A 239 -15.96 31.19 -22.39
N LYS A 240 -16.49 31.99 -23.33
CA LYS A 240 -15.89 33.27 -23.73
C LYS A 240 -15.84 34.30 -22.60
N GLU A 241 -16.92 34.43 -21.83
CA GLU A 241 -17.00 35.35 -20.69
C GLU A 241 -16.04 34.96 -19.55
N ASN A 242 -15.83 33.66 -19.33
CA ASN A 242 -14.99 33.14 -18.26
C ASN A 242 -13.55 32.80 -18.71
N TYR A 243 -13.20 32.99 -19.98
CA TYR A 243 -11.87 32.64 -20.51
C TYR A 243 -10.74 33.35 -19.76
N SER A 244 -10.94 34.61 -19.37
CA SER A 244 -9.96 35.38 -18.60
C SER A 244 -9.61 34.72 -17.26
N LEU A 245 -10.60 34.18 -16.56
CA LEU A 245 -10.41 33.41 -15.32
C LEU A 245 -9.66 32.09 -15.61
N MET A 246 -10.10 31.36 -16.64
CA MET A 246 -9.56 30.03 -16.96
C MET A 246 -8.14 30.07 -17.54
N SER A 247 -7.76 31.15 -18.25
CA SER A 247 -6.46 31.27 -18.93
C SER A 247 -5.22 31.12 -18.04
N ILE A 248 -5.37 31.25 -16.71
CA ILE A 248 -4.31 30.93 -15.75
C ILE A 248 -3.82 29.47 -15.86
N LEU A 249 -4.71 28.54 -16.24
CA LEU A 249 -4.43 27.10 -16.37
C LEU A 249 -3.63 26.75 -17.64
N ASP A 250 -3.58 27.65 -18.63
CA ASP A 250 -2.77 27.46 -19.85
C ASP A 250 -1.26 27.60 -19.59
N LYS A 251 -0.85 28.17 -18.44
CA LYS A 251 0.56 28.37 -18.08
C LYS A 251 1.28 27.05 -17.78
N ARG A 252 2.49 26.89 -18.34
CA ARG A 252 3.37 25.72 -18.13
C ARG A 252 4.80 26.19 -17.84
N PRO A 253 5.40 25.86 -16.68
CA PRO A 253 4.78 25.24 -15.50
C PRO A 253 3.72 26.17 -14.87
N ILE A 254 2.70 25.62 -14.20
CA ILE A 254 1.62 26.41 -13.57
C ILE A 254 2.16 27.28 -12.43
N GLU A 255 3.27 26.88 -11.82
CA GLU A 255 4.05 27.62 -10.83
C GLU A 255 4.42 29.05 -11.33
N SER A 256 4.55 29.26 -12.65
CA SER A 256 4.74 30.59 -13.27
C SER A 256 3.50 31.51 -13.24
N ALA A 257 2.37 31.01 -12.73
CA ALA A 257 1.18 31.78 -12.40
C ALA A 257 1.28 32.44 -11.01
N LEU A 258 2.06 31.85 -10.11
CA LEU A 258 2.12 32.26 -8.72
C LEU A 258 2.91 33.56 -8.57
N PRO A 259 2.55 34.41 -7.58
CA PRO A 259 3.41 35.54 -7.23
C PRO A 259 4.77 35.01 -6.77
N SER A 260 5.85 35.70 -7.13
CA SER A 260 7.16 35.51 -6.49
C SER A 260 7.29 36.43 -5.29
N ILE A 261 7.98 35.97 -4.24
CA ILE A 261 8.39 36.86 -3.14
C ILE A 261 9.49 37.78 -3.66
N SER A 262 9.20 39.08 -3.70
CA SER A 262 10.09 40.08 -4.27
C SER A 262 11.14 40.52 -3.26
N ARG A 263 12.41 40.65 -3.69
CA ARG A 263 13.39 41.41 -2.91
C ARG A 263 12.92 42.88 -2.78
N PRO A 264 13.10 43.53 -1.62
CA PRO A 264 12.83 44.96 -1.47
C PRO A 264 13.48 45.79 -2.57
N ILE A 265 12.70 46.65 -3.24
CA ILE A 265 13.17 47.49 -4.35
C ILE A 265 14.20 48.53 -3.88
N MET A 266 14.20 48.86 -2.59
CA MET A 266 15.19 49.69 -1.92
C MET A 266 15.72 48.98 -0.67
N SER A 267 16.86 48.31 -0.79
CA SER A 267 17.63 47.89 0.37
C SER A 267 18.33 49.11 0.95
N LEU A 268 17.81 49.68 2.05
CA LEU A 268 18.45 50.84 2.71
C LEU A 268 19.83 50.46 3.30
N ASP A 269 19.97 49.22 3.78
CA ASP A 269 21.13 48.76 4.55
C ASP A 269 21.90 47.60 3.91
N GLY A 270 21.41 47.01 2.81
CA GLY A 270 22.05 45.87 2.13
C GLY A 270 22.06 44.55 2.91
N ASN A 271 21.32 44.46 4.01
CA ASN A 271 21.40 43.38 5.01
C ASN A 271 20.56 42.12 4.67
N GLU A 272 19.84 42.11 3.55
CA GLU A 272 18.90 41.05 3.14
C GLU A 272 19.55 39.66 3.06
N ASP A 273 20.67 39.55 2.33
CA ASP A 273 21.37 38.27 2.15
C ASP A 273 22.00 37.78 3.46
N ALA A 274 22.32 38.70 4.39
CA ALA A 274 22.80 38.35 5.73
C ALA A 274 21.66 37.80 6.62
N ILE A 275 20.46 38.39 6.57
CA ILE A 275 19.26 37.87 7.27
C ILE A 275 18.92 36.46 6.78
N VAL A 276 18.83 36.27 5.46
CA VAL A 276 18.56 34.96 4.84
C VAL A 276 19.68 33.97 5.12
N GLY A 277 20.94 34.40 5.05
CA GLY A 277 22.11 33.59 5.35
C GLY A 277 22.17 33.11 6.79
N ALA A 278 21.87 33.98 7.75
CA ALA A 278 21.82 33.68 9.18
C ALA A 278 20.69 32.69 9.50
N LEU A 279 19.48 32.91 8.97
CA LEU A 279 18.35 32.00 9.17
C LEU A 279 18.64 30.60 8.58
N LYS A 280 19.21 30.53 7.37
CA LYS A 280 19.68 29.26 6.77
C LYS A 280 20.77 28.59 7.60
N GLN A 281 21.66 29.34 8.24
CA GLN A 281 22.70 28.78 9.10
C GLN A 281 22.10 28.17 10.37
N SER A 282 21.19 28.87 11.03
CA SER A 282 20.50 28.38 12.23
C SER A 282 19.62 27.15 11.92
N LEU A 283 18.96 27.10 10.76
CA LEU A 283 18.25 25.88 10.30
C LEU A 283 19.20 24.67 10.10
N ARG A 284 20.39 24.86 9.52
CA ARG A 284 21.40 23.77 9.41
C ARG A 284 21.95 23.33 10.77
N GLN A 285 22.09 24.25 11.72
CA GLN A 285 22.47 23.91 13.10
C GLN A 285 21.38 23.07 13.77
N LEU A 286 20.10 23.38 13.53
CA LEU A 286 18.96 22.63 14.06
C LEU A 286 18.86 21.22 13.45
N GLU A 287 19.12 21.09 12.15
CA GLU A 287 19.27 19.80 11.47
C GLU A 287 20.41 18.97 12.07
N SER A 288 21.56 19.61 12.37
CA SER A 288 22.68 18.94 13.05
C SER A 288 22.33 18.46 14.45
N LEU A 289 21.61 19.26 15.26
CA LEU A 289 21.08 18.83 16.56
C LEU A 289 20.10 17.65 16.42
N GLY A 290 19.29 17.63 15.36
CA GLY A 290 18.41 16.50 15.02
C GLY A 290 19.19 15.23 14.69
N ALA A 291 20.22 15.32 13.84
CA ALA A 291 21.09 14.20 13.50
C ALA A 291 21.84 13.61 14.71
N GLN A 292 22.23 14.45 15.67
CA GLN A 292 22.84 14.00 16.94
C GLN A 292 21.90 13.11 17.76
N ARG A 293 20.57 13.26 17.65
CA ARG A 293 19.60 12.44 18.42
C ARG A 293 19.65 10.97 18.07
N ALA A 294 19.79 10.65 16.78
CA ALA A 294 19.95 9.27 16.33
C ALA A 294 21.21 8.64 16.96
N GLY A 295 22.31 9.38 17.00
CA GLY A 295 23.54 8.95 17.68
C GLY A 295 23.37 8.75 19.18
N LEU A 296 22.67 9.65 19.88
CA LEU A 296 22.37 9.53 21.31
C LEU A 296 21.48 8.31 21.62
N GLU A 297 20.44 8.07 20.82
CA GLU A 297 19.55 6.92 20.95
C GLU A 297 20.29 5.59 20.68
N ASP A 298 21.13 5.55 19.65
CA ASP A 298 21.94 4.37 19.33
C ASP A 298 23.01 4.09 20.39
N MET A 299 23.60 5.12 21.00
CA MET A 299 24.47 4.95 22.17
C MET A 299 23.72 4.36 23.37
N LEU A 300 22.49 4.81 23.67
CA LEU A 300 21.69 4.19 24.74
C LEU A 300 21.38 2.71 24.47
N LYS A 301 21.00 2.36 23.25
CA LYS A 301 20.76 0.96 22.83
C LYS A 301 22.03 0.11 22.93
N GLU A 302 23.16 0.64 22.48
CA GLU A 302 24.45 -0.05 22.50
C GLU A 302 25.00 -0.24 23.92
N MET A 303 24.79 0.75 24.80
CA MET A 303 25.08 0.62 26.22
C MET A 303 24.24 -0.49 26.84
N LYS A 304 22.91 -0.50 26.64
CA LYS A 304 22.04 -1.59 27.11
C LYS A 304 22.49 -2.96 26.59
N ARG A 305 22.84 -3.06 25.30
CA ARG A 305 23.29 -4.33 24.68
C ARG A 305 24.56 -4.89 25.31
N LYS A 306 25.45 -4.02 25.78
CA LYS A 306 26.71 -4.38 26.47
C LYS A 306 26.56 -4.49 27.99
N ASP A 307 25.38 -4.21 28.53
CA ASP A 307 25.14 -4.12 29.97
C ASP A 307 24.72 -5.44 30.59
N ASP A 308 25.70 -6.28 30.91
CA ASP A 308 25.49 -7.48 31.72
C ASP A 308 26.02 -7.28 33.16
N ILE A 309 25.10 -7.20 34.12
CA ILE A 309 25.41 -7.18 35.55
C ILE A 309 25.29 -8.55 36.22
N LEU A 310 24.88 -9.61 35.51
CA LEU A 310 24.73 -10.95 36.08
C LEU A 310 26.02 -11.44 36.77
N PRO A 311 27.24 -11.27 36.19
CA PRO A 311 28.46 -11.64 36.88
C PRO A 311 28.63 -10.94 38.24
N LYS A 312 28.21 -9.66 38.35
CA LYS A 312 28.28 -8.87 39.59
C LYS A 312 27.27 -9.38 40.63
N LEU A 313 26.08 -9.78 40.19
CA LEU A 313 25.04 -10.41 41.02
C LEU A 313 25.41 -11.83 41.48
N MET A 314 26.28 -12.54 40.75
CA MET A 314 26.75 -13.88 41.14
C MET A 314 27.81 -13.88 42.26
N VAL A 315 28.56 -12.79 42.44
CA VAL A 315 29.57 -12.69 43.52
C VAL A 315 28.92 -12.35 44.88
N GLY A 316 27.67 -11.90 44.91
CA GLY A 316 26.90 -11.71 46.15
C GLY A 316 27.41 -10.60 47.07
N VAL A 317 28.06 -9.56 46.52
CA VAL A 317 28.74 -8.53 47.31
C VAL A 317 27.80 -7.36 47.64
N GLY A 318 27.17 -7.42 48.81
CA GLY A 318 26.45 -6.29 49.42
C GLY A 318 25.00 -6.10 48.95
N SER A 319 24.50 -4.87 49.07
CA SER A 319 23.12 -4.51 48.73
C SER A 319 22.89 -4.43 47.23
N HIS A 320 21.89 -5.16 46.72
CA HIS A 320 21.50 -5.09 45.30
C HIS A 320 21.11 -3.68 44.87
N ASP A 321 20.43 -2.91 45.72
CA ASP A 321 19.96 -1.56 45.35
C ASP A 321 21.12 -0.56 45.21
N ASP A 322 22.22 -0.74 45.94
CA ASP A 322 23.42 0.11 45.80
C ASP A 322 24.26 -0.29 44.57
N LEU A 323 24.29 -1.59 44.24
CA LEU A 323 24.80 -2.06 42.96
C LEU A 323 23.99 -1.47 41.79
N PHE A 324 22.66 -1.50 41.85
CA PHE A 324 21.80 -0.95 40.80
C PHE A 324 22.00 0.55 40.62
N LYS A 325 22.05 1.35 41.69
CA LYS A 325 22.35 2.79 41.60
C LYS A 325 23.68 3.04 40.90
N LYS A 326 24.74 2.33 41.33
CA LYS A 326 26.09 2.48 40.75
C LYS A 326 26.15 2.07 39.28
N GLU A 327 25.44 1.00 38.91
CA GLU A 327 25.41 0.51 37.54
C GLU A 327 24.48 1.33 36.64
N ILE A 328 23.42 1.95 37.15
CA ILE A 328 22.58 2.89 36.38
C ILE A 328 23.30 4.22 36.15
N ALA A 329 24.12 4.68 37.10
CA ALA A 329 24.85 5.95 36.97
C ALA A 329 25.78 6.05 35.75
N LYS A 330 26.13 4.93 35.09
CA LYS A 330 26.87 4.95 33.83
C LYS A 330 26.07 5.54 32.66
N TYR A 331 24.74 5.56 32.74
CA TYR A 331 23.86 6.20 31.75
C TYR A 331 23.73 7.72 31.98
N ASP A 332 24.13 8.25 33.13
CA ASP A 332 23.98 9.67 33.48
C ASP A 332 24.67 10.63 32.48
N PRO A 333 25.88 10.34 31.92
CA PRO A 333 26.49 11.20 30.91
C PRO A 333 25.64 11.34 29.65
N ILE A 334 25.12 10.23 29.10
CA ILE A 334 24.24 10.28 27.92
C ILE A 334 22.89 10.96 28.27
N CYS A 335 22.40 10.79 29.50
CA CYS A 335 21.23 11.52 29.97
C CYS A 335 21.47 13.04 30.02
N ALA A 336 22.69 13.47 30.36
CA ALA A 336 23.10 14.87 30.34
C ALA A 336 23.27 15.39 28.90
N ASP A 337 23.94 14.65 28.02
CA ASP A 337 24.08 15.00 26.60
C ASP A 337 22.71 15.19 25.90
N ILE A 338 21.72 14.35 26.27
CA ILE A 338 20.33 14.48 25.80
C ILE A 338 19.66 15.75 26.35
N ALA A 339 19.88 16.09 27.62
CA ALA A 339 19.36 17.33 28.20
C ALA A 339 19.98 18.57 27.54
N ASP A 340 21.29 18.56 27.32
CA ASP A 340 22.02 19.65 26.66
C ASP A 340 21.58 19.81 25.19
N ASN A 341 21.34 18.72 24.45
CA ASN A 341 20.77 18.76 23.09
C ASN A 341 19.37 19.41 23.07
N ILE A 342 18.54 19.17 24.09
CA ILE A 342 17.20 19.75 24.20
C ILE A 342 17.27 21.25 24.54
N VAL A 343 18.14 21.64 25.49
CA VAL A 343 18.36 23.06 25.84
C VAL A 343 18.95 23.83 24.66
N ALA A 344 19.92 23.25 23.95
CA ALA A 344 20.49 23.86 22.73
C ALA A 344 19.44 24.01 21.62
N GLN A 345 18.52 23.05 21.46
CA GLN A 345 17.40 23.19 20.55
C GLN A 345 16.50 24.36 20.95
N GLU A 346 16.10 24.47 22.22
CA GLU A 346 15.18 25.52 22.68
C GLU A 346 15.75 26.92 22.42
N GLN A 347 17.03 27.13 22.75
CA GLN A 347 17.74 28.39 22.46
C GLN A 347 17.81 28.68 20.96
N LEU A 348 18.08 27.67 20.13
CA LEU A 348 18.18 27.82 18.69
C LEU A 348 16.81 28.08 18.03
N LEU A 349 15.72 27.48 18.53
CA LEU A 349 14.36 27.76 18.07
C LEU A 349 13.94 29.20 18.38
N LEU A 350 14.30 29.73 19.55
CA LEU A 350 14.08 31.16 19.87
C LEU A 350 14.88 32.08 18.95
N GLN A 351 16.12 31.73 18.62
CA GLN A 351 16.94 32.47 17.65
C GLN A 351 16.32 32.44 16.24
N ILE A 352 15.90 31.26 15.78
CA ILE A 352 15.23 31.08 14.47
C ILE A 352 13.93 31.89 14.42
N GLN A 353 13.14 31.92 15.51
CA GLN A 353 11.93 32.73 15.58
C GLN A 353 12.24 34.22 15.38
N ALA A 354 13.19 34.78 16.13
CA ALA A 354 13.57 36.19 16.00
C ALA A 354 14.13 36.53 14.60
N GLN A 355 14.91 35.62 14.00
CA GLN A 355 15.39 35.76 12.62
C GLN A 355 14.25 35.67 11.59
N ASN A 356 13.26 34.79 11.82
CA ASN A 356 12.11 34.62 10.94
C ASN A 356 11.16 35.81 11.01
N GLU A 357 10.98 36.44 12.18
CA GLU A 357 10.23 37.68 12.34
C GLU A 357 10.89 38.83 11.55
N GLN A 358 12.23 38.96 11.60
CA GLN A 358 12.97 39.92 10.79
C GLN A 358 12.86 39.63 9.28
N PHE A 359 13.00 38.36 8.88
CA PHE A 359 12.80 37.92 7.50
C PHE A 359 11.38 38.23 7.00
N ALA A 360 10.36 37.91 7.78
CA ALA A 360 8.97 38.14 7.43
C ALA A 360 8.64 39.64 7.25
N ALA A 361 9.21 40.49 8.11
CA ALA A 361 9.06 41.95 8.01
C ALA A 361 9.79 42.54 6.79
N VAL A 362 11.04 42.14 6.53
CA VAL A 362 11.84 42.69 5.40
C VAL A 362 11.29 42.25 4.05
N PHE A 363 10.86 40.99 3.91
CA PHE A 363 10.38 40.45 2.64
C PHE A 363 8.84 40.54 2.46
N ASN A 364 8.14 41.26 3.34
CA ASN A 364 6.67 41.39 3.36
C ASN A 364 5.96 40.04 3.21
N LEU A 365 6.39 39.06 4.01
CA LEU A 365 6.00 37.65 3.84
C LEU A 365 4.49 37.44 3.99
N GLU A 366 3.81 38.23 4.82
CA GLU A 366 2.35 38.17 4.98
C GLU A 366 1.59 38.62 3.73
N ASP A 367 2.03 39.69 3.05
CA ASP A 367 1.44 40.11 1.77
C ASP A 367 1.70 39.08 0.68
N TYR A 368 2.90 38.48 0.66
CA TYR A 368 3.23 37.37 -0.24
C TYR A 368 2.33 36.15 0.00
N LYS A 369 2.18 35.70 1.26
CA LYS A 369 1.28 34.59 1.64
C LYS A 369 -0.16 34.90 1.23
N ALA A 370 -0.66 36.09 1.51
CA ALA A 370 -2.00 36.51 1.14
C ALA A 370 -2.21 36.57 -0.39
N ALA A 371 -1.17 36.95 -1.16
CA ALA A 371 -1.20 36.94 -2.62
C ALA A 371 -1.14 35.51 -3.20
N ARG A 372 -0.30 34.65 -2.64
CA ARG A 372 -0.18 33.22 -3.00
C ARG A 372 -1.50 32.49 -2.77
N GLU A 373 -2.11 32.68 -1.61
CA GLU A 373 -3.42 32.14 -1.22
C GLU A 373 -4.56 32.64 -2.14
N ARG A 374 -4.54 33.93 -2.51
CA ARG A 374 -5.46 34.48 -3.53
C ARG A 374 -5.27 33.81 -4.89
N CYS A 375 -4.03 33.57 -5.31
CA CYS A 375 -3.73 32.88 -6.57
C CYS A 375 -4.20 31.42 -6.55
N TYR A 376 -4.01 30.68 -5.44
CA TYR A 376 -4.56 29.33 -5.29
C TYR A 376 -6.08 29.28 -5.39
N LYS A 377 -6.78 30.22 -4.76
CA LYS A 377 -8.25 30.35 -4.90
C LYS A 377 -8.67 30.68 -6.33
N GLN A 378 -7.89 31.48 -7.06
CA GLN A 378 -8.13 31.77 -8.47
C GLN A 378 -7.91 30.54 -9.36
N ILE A 379 -6.83 29.77 -9.15
CA ILE A 379 -6.55 28.52 -9.89
C ILE A 379 -7.64 27.48 -9.60
N ALA A 380 -8.04 27.29 -8.34
CA ALA A 380 -9.11 26.37 -7.98
C ALA A 380 -10.46 26.75 -8.62
N ALA A 381 -10.82 28.04 -8.58
CA ALA A 381 -12.02 28.53 -9.25
C ALA A 381 -11.97 28.34 -10.78
N ALA A 382 -10.80 28.54 -11.39
CA ALA A 382 -10.57 28.28 -12.80
C ALA A 382 -10.73 26.79 -13.15
N VAL A 383 -10.20 25.87 -12.34
CA VAL A 383 -10.34 24.41 -12.51
C VAL A 383 -11.81 24.02 -12.48
N VAL A 384 -12.55 24.43 -11.44
CA VAL A 384 -13.98 24.12 -11.30
C VAL A 384 -14.78 24.65 -12.50
N LYS A 385 -14.49 25.89 -12.95
CA LYS A 385 -15.19 26.48 -14.10
C LYS A 385 -14.84 25.78 -15.42
N TYR A 386 -13.60 25.37 -15.62
CA TYR A 386 -13.19 24.56 -16.76
C TYR A 386 -13.91 23.20 -16.76
N GLN A 387 -13.93 22.49 -15.63
CA GLN A 387 -14.59 21.19 -15.48
C GLN A 387 -16.09 21.28 -15.79
N GLU A 388 -16.77 22.34 -15.35
CA GLU A 388 -18.18 22.62 -15.67
C GLU A 388 -18.42 22.73 -17.19
N PHE A 389 -17.64 23.57 -17.89
CA PHE A 389 -17.79 23.71 -19.34
C PHE A 389 -17.41 22.44 -20.09
N LYS A 390 -16.29 21.80 -19.72
CA LYS A 390 -15.83 20.54 -20.29
C LYS A 390 -16.90 19.44 -20.17
N LYS A 391 -17.57 19.36 -19.02
CA LYS A 391 -18.72 18.46 -18.80
C LYS A 391 -19.88 18.81 -19.73
N ASN A 392 -20.32 20.07 -19.76
CA ASN A 392 -21.47 20.50 -20.56
C ASN A 392 -21.24 20.28 -22.07
N ILE A 393 -20.02 20.53 -22.56
CA ILE A 393 -19.64 20.26 -23.96
C ILE A 393 -19.67 18.76 -24.25
N ASN A 394 -19.10 17.92 -23.37
CA ASN A 394 -19.17 16.46 -23.50
C ASN A 394 -20.62 15.93 -23.50
N GLU A 395 -21.51 16.50 -22.69
CA GLU A 395 -22.95 16.16 -22.70
C GLU A 395 -23.60 16.55 -24.04
N GLY A 396 -23.26 17.72 -24.59
CA GLY A 396 -23.68 18.15 -25.93
C GLY A 396 -23.18 17.22 -27.05
N LEU A 397 -21.89 16.87 -27.06
CA LEU A 397 -21.30 15.95 -28.04
C LEU A 397 -22.02 14.58 -28.01
N ASN A 398 -22.23 14.01 -26.82
CA ASN A 398 -22.96 12.75 -26.64
C ASN A 398 -24.42 12.84 -27.09
N PHE A 399 -25.09 13.98 -26.83
CA PHE A 399 -26.44 14.24 -27.32
C PHE A 399 -26.50 14.24 -28.85
N TYR A 400 -25.60 14.95 -29.54
CA TYR A 400 -25.62 15.01 -31.01
C TYR A 400 -25.25 13.69 -31.68
N VAL A 401 -24.34 12.90 -31.10
CA VAL A 401 -24.05 11.53 -31.59
C VAL A 401 -25.30 10.64 -31.47
N THR A 402 -25.98 10.67 -30.31
CA THR A 402 -27.21 9.90 -30.06
C THR A 402 -28.35 10.34 -30.99
N LEU A 403 -28.47 11.65 -31.22
CA LEU A 403 -29.46 12.23 -32.13
C LEU A 403 -29.18 11.84 -33.59
N GLN A 404 -27.91 11.81 -34.01
CA GLN A 404 -27.52 11.44 -35.37
C GLN A 404 -27.91 10.00 -35.69
N GLU A 405 -27.73 9.07 -34.75
CA GLU A 405 -28.24 7.71 -34.89
C GLU A 405 -29.78 7.66 -35.00
N ALA A 406 -30.49 8.46 -34.20
CA ALA A 406 -31.95 8.49 -34.21
C ALA A 406 -32.51 9.08 -35.52
N ILE A 407 -31.85 10.11 -36.06
CA ILE A 407 -32.15 10.68 -37.38
C ILE A 407 -31.79 9.67 -38.49
N GLY A 408 -30.66 8.98 -38.39
CA GLY A 408 -30.29 7.90 -39.31
C GLY A 408 -31.34 6.78 -39.38
N LYS A 409 -31.88 6.37 -38.21
CA LYS A 409 -32.95 5.37 -38.11
C LYS A 409 -34.26 5.83 -38.78
N ILE A 410 -34.68 7.10 -38.65
CA ILE A 410 -35.86 7.60 -39.38
C ILE A 410 -35.56 7.78 -40.88
N LYS A 411 -34.35 8.18 -41.28
CA LYS A 411 -33.94 8.28 -42.69
C LYS A 411 -34.01 6.93 -43.41
N GLN A 412 -33.62 5.84 -42.74
CA GLN A 412 -33.80 4.49 -43.28
C GLN A 412 -35.29 4.16 -43.45
N GLN A 413 -36.12 4.43 -42.44
CA GLN A 413 -37.57 4.21 -42.51
C GLN A 413 -38.24 5.03 -43.63
N CYS A 414 -37.82 6.27 -43.87
CA CYS A 414 -38.22 7.06 -45.04
C CYS A 414 -37.81 6.39 -46.35
N SER A 415 -36.57 5.90 -46.43
CA SER A 415 -36.03 5.28 -47.65
C SER A 415 -36.76 3.99 -48.01
N ASP A 416 -37.05 3.13 -47.02
CA ASP A 416 -37.82 1.89 -47.18
C ASP A 416 -39.27 2.17 -47.60
N PHE A 417 -39.89 3.20 -47.01
CA PHE A 417 -41.20 3.71 -47.41
C PHE A 417 -41.19 4.17 -48.87
N ILE A 418 -40.25 5.04 -49.26
CA ILE A 418 -40.15 5.57 -50.63
C ILE A 418 -39.87 4.44 -51.63
N MET A 419 -39.03 3.47 -51.30
CA MET A 419 -38.80 2.28 -52.14
C MET A 419 -40.09 1.50 -52.38
N THR A 420 -40.87 1.24 -51.33
CA THR A 420 -42.18 0.58 -51.41
C THR A 420 -43.15 1.39 -52.29
N ARG A 421 -43.18 2.72 -52.12
CA ARG A 421 -44.01 3.63 -52.92
C ARG A 421 -43.60 3.65 -54.40
N ASN A 422 -42.31 3.57 -54.70
CA ASN A 422 -41.80 3.50 -56.08
C ASN A 422 -42.17 2.19 -56.78
N ILE A 423 -42.23 1.07 -56.06
CA ILE A 423 -42.73 -0.21 -56.58
C ILE A 423 -44.23 -0.09 -56.89
N GLN A 424 -45.04 0.35 -55.91
CA GLN A 424 -46.48 0.59 -56.10
C GLN A 424 -46.78 1.57 -57.26
N CYS A 425 -45.95 2.59 -57.42
CA CYS A 425 -46.06 3.57 -58.50
C CYS A 425 -45.88 2.91 -59.88
N ARG A 426 -44.89 2.02 -60.01
CA ARG A 426 -44.59 1.30 -61.25
C ARG A 426 -45.70 0.31 -61.61
N GLU A 427 -46.12 -0.51 -60.66
CA GLU A 427 -47.22 -1.46 -60.82
C GLU A 427 -48.52 -0.76 -61.25
N MET A 428 -48.87 0.34 -60.57
CA MET A 428 -50.05 1.15 -60.91
C MET A 428 -49.93 1.78 -62.31
N MET A 429 -48.73 2.22 -62.70
CA MET A 429 -48.49 2.77 -64.04
C MET A 429 -48.65 1.71 -65.14
N GLU A 430 -48.11 0.51 -64.94
CA GLU A 430 -48.31 -0.63 -65.84
C GLU A 430 -49.79 -1.03 -65.94
N ASP A 431 -50.53 -0.99 -64.83
CA ASP A 431 -51.97 -1.25 -64.80
C ASP A 431 -52.80 -0.20 -65.54
N VAL A 432 -52.46 1.08 -65.37
CA VAL A 432 -53.12 2.18 -66.10
C VAL A 432 -52.81 2.09 -67.60
N GLN A 433 -51.60 1.68 -68.00
CA GLN A 433 -51.24 1.46 -69.39
C GLN A 433 -51.94 0.22 -69.99
N ARG A 434 -51.97 -0.92 -69.28
CA ARG A 434 -52.68 -2.14 -69.73
C ARG A 434 -54.17 -1.92 -69.96
N LYS A 435 -54.80 -1.05 -69.16
CA LYS A 435 -56.21 -0.66 -69.30
C LYS A 435 -56.46 0.36 -70.42
N LEU A 436 -55.44 0.75 -71.20
CA LEU A 436 -55.53 1.74 -72.28
C LEU A 436 -54.80 1.30 -73.57
N PRO A 437 -55.26 0.24 -74.26
CA PRO A 437 -54.72 -0.17 -75.56
C PRO A 437 -55.03 0.88 -76.65
N GLY A 438 -54.18 1.89 -76.76
CA GLY A 438 -54.32 2.98 -77.73
C GLY A 438 -53.47 4.22 -77.43
N PHE A 439 -53.06 4.43 -76.17
CA PHE A 439 -52.29 5.61 -75.79
C PHE A 439 -50.77 5.37 -75.94
N ARG A 440 -50.28 5.39 -77.19
CA ARG A 440 -48.84 5.46 -77.46
C ARG A 440 -48.35 6.88 -77.20
N PHE A 441 -47.32 7.03 -76.38
CA PHE A 441 -46.62 8.31 -76.20
C PHE A 441 -46.00 8.74 -77.53
N SER A 442 -46.54 9.79 -78.16
CA SER A 442 -46.00 10.36 -79.38
C SER A 442 -44.79 11.24 -79.05
N SER A 443 -43.60 10.65 -79.03
CA SER A 443 -42.34 11.40 -79.02
C SER A 443 -42.15 12.10 -80.38
N SER A 444 -42.70 13.31 -80.50
CA SER A 444 -42.56 14.15 -81.71
C SER A 444 -41.94 15.50 -81.39
N SER A 445 -40.61 15.55 -81.45
CA SER A 445 -39.84 16.76 -81.73
C SER A 445 -38.50 16.35 -82.35
N ARG A 446 -38.54 15.94 -83.62
CA ARG A 446 -37.37 15.94 -84.51
C ARG A 446 -37.52 17.11 -85.48
N SER A 447 -36.78 18.19 -85.26
CA SER A 447 -36.45 19.13 -86.32
C SER A 447 -35.36 18.50 -87.19
N SER A 448 -35.65 18.33 -88.47
CA SER A 448 -34.71 17.77 -89.44
C SER A 448 -33.82 18.86 -90.03
N MET A 449 -32.53 18.54 -90.20
CA MET A 449 -31.80 18.94 -91.40
C MET A 449 -31.05 17.74 -91.97
N GLN A 450 -30.84 17.79 -93.28
CA GLN A 450 -30.64 16.63 -94.14
C GLN A 450 -29.53 16.93 -95.15
N ARG A 451 -28.58 16.01 -95.33
CA ARG A 451 -28.00 15.65 -96.65
C ARG A 451 -27.01 14.48 -96.60
N ASN A 452 -27.18 13.61 -97.58
CA ASN A 452 -26.23 12.81 -98.39
C ASN A 452 -24.72 13.09 -98.14
N ALA A 453 -23.79 12.13 -98.23
CA ALA A 453 -23.58 11.22 -99.36
C ALA A 453 -22.61 10.05 -99.01
N ALA A 454 -22.14 9.29 -100.00
CA ALA A 454 -21.42 8.02 -99.83
C ALA A 454 -19.87 8.10 -99.95
N SER A 455 -19.20 7.18 -99.25
CA SER A 455 -17.98 6.41 -99.56
C SER A 455 -16.66 7.04 -100.08
N VAL A 456 -15.55 6.40 -99.64
CA VAL A 456 -14.14 6.37 -100.16
C VAL A 456 -13.11 7.23 -99.35
N PRO A 457 -11.86 6.74 -99.08
CA PRO A 457 -10.95 7.21 -98.00
C PRO A 457 -9.61 7.79 -98.57
N PRO A 458 -8.43 7.75 -97.88
CA PRO A 458 -8.05 7.91 -96.46
C PRO A 458 -7.08 9.12 -96.24
N ASP A 459 -6.63 9.42 -95.01
CA ASP A 459 -5.18 9.67 -94.70
C ASP A 459 -4.85 9.70 -93.19
N GLU A 460 -3.55 9.61 -92.86
CA GLU A 460 -2.94 9.48 -91.52
C GLU A 460 -2.70 10.82 -90.77
N SER A 461 -2.77 10.83 -89.43
CA SER A 461 -1.65 11.21 -88.53
C SER A 461 -2.00 11.20 -87.02
N SER A 462 -1.03 10.76 -86.21
CA SER A 462 -1.03 10.50 -84.75
C SER A 462 -0.91 11.80 -83.88
N PRO A 463 -0.80 11.78 -82.52
CA PRO A 463 -0.69 10.64 -81.57
C PRO A 463 -1.49 10.71 -80.24
N SER A 464 -1.55 9.57 -79.53
CA SER A 464 -1.96 9.42 -78.12
C SER A 464 -0.74 9.31 -77.18
N PRO A 465 -0.88 9.54 -75.86
CA PRO A 465 -0.77 8.43 -74.89
C PRO A 465 -1.72 8.63 -73.64
N PRO A 466 -1.57 7.95 -72.47
CA PRO A 466 -2.34 6.73 -72.16
C PRO A 466 -3.11 6.76 -70.80
N PRO A 467 -3.95 5.74 -70.50
CA PRO A 467 -4.62 5.58 -69.20
C PRO A 467 -3.95 4.53 -68.27
N PRO A 468 -4.02 4.68 -66.93
CA PRO A 468 -3.78 3.60 -65.96
C PRO A 468 -5.10 2.89 -65.62
N HIS A 469 -5.25 1.59 -65.93
CA HIS A 469 -4.85 0.44 -65.09
C HIS A 469 -5.77 0.13 -63.89
N ALA A 470 -6.46 -1.01 -63.99
CA ALA A 470 -7.00 -1.78 -62.88
C ALA A 470 -6.42 -3.21 -62.94
N GLN A 471 -6.02 -3.77 -61.80
CA GLN A 471 -5.57 -5.16 -61.67
C GLN A 471 -6.40 -5.90 -60.61
N ALA A 472 -6.44 -7.22 -60.75
CA ALA A 472 -7.29 -8.14 -59.97
C ALA A 472 -6.59 -8.68 -58.70
N PRO A 473 -7.33 -9.37 -57.81
CA PRO A 473 -6.77 -10.27 -56.81
C PRO A 473 -6.96 -11.76 -57.17
N TYR A 474 -5.85 -12.50 -57.16
CA TYR A 474 -5.76 -13.93 -56.78
C TYR A 474 -5.93 -14.06 -55.24
N ALA A 475 -6.08 -15.21 -54.58
CA ALA A 475 -6.54 -16.58 -54.88
C ALA A 475 -6.67 -17.34 -53.53
N SER A 476 -7.38 -18.48 -53.49
CA SER A 476 -7.59 -19.28 -52.26
C SER A 476 -6.74 -20.56 -52.21
N PRO A 477 -6.41 -21.08 -51.00
CA PRO A 477 -6.12 -22.49 -50.76
C PRO A 477 -7.31 -23.22 -50.07
N PRO A 478 -7.31 -24.57 -49.97
CA PRO A 478 -8.55 -25.36 -50.07
C PRO A 478 -9.12 -25.89 -48.74
N GLY A 479 -10.39 -26.32 -48.78
CA GLY A 479 -11.12 -26.88 -47.62
C GLY A 479 -11.16 -28.41 -47.56
N VAL A 480 -11.83 -28.94 -46.53
CA VAL A 480 -12.11 -30.38 -46.36
C VAL A 480 -13.54 -30.62 -45.85
N ASP A 481 -14.24 -31.48 -46.57
CA ASP A 481 -15.44 -32.29 -46.27
C ASP A 481 -16.81 -31.71 -45.85
N SER A 482 -17.82 -32.49 -46.24
CA SER A 482 -19.26 -32.21 -46.12
C SER A 482 -19.96 -33.19 -45.18
N ARG A 483 -21.02 -32.74 -44.48
CA ARG A 483 -22.25 -33.54 -44.33
C ARG A 483 -23.45 -32.71 -43.86
N HIS A 484 -24.61 -32.98 -44.45
CA HIS A 484 -25.90 -32.44 -44.01
C HIS A 484 -26.50 -33.28 -42.88
N GLY A 485 -27.25 -32.63 -41.98
CA GLY A 485 -28.10 -33.27 -40.98
C GLY A 485 -29.26 -32.33 -40.60
N TYR A 486 -30.48 -32.83 -40.65
CA TYR A 486 -31.70 -32.11 -40.24
C TYR A 486 -31.80 -32.00 -38.70
N SER A 487 -32.25 -30.85 -38.18
CA SER A 487 -32.93 -30.78 -36.88
C SER A 487 -33.75 -29.48 -36.71
N GLN A 488 -34.75 -29.55 -35.81
CA GLN A 488 -35.80 -28.56 -35.54
C GLN A 488 -35.33 -27.22 -34.95
N PRO A 489 -36.13 -26.15 -35.07
CA PRO A 489 -35.99 -24.95 -34.24
C PRO A 489 -36.61 -25.17 -32.85
N GLU A 490 -35.90 -24.76 -31.80
CA GLU A 490 -36.38 -24.79 -30.41
C GLU A 490 -36.36 -23.39 -29.78
N ALA A 491 -37.30 -23.12 -28.87
CA ALA A 491 -37.69 -21.78 -28.48
C ALA A 491 -36.80 -21.12 -27.41
N ARG A 492 -36.73 -19.78 -27.42
CA ARG A 492 -36.32 -18.96 -26.26
C ARG A 492 -37.25 -17.75 -26.03
N PRO A 493 -37.37 -17.25 -24.79
CA PRO A 493 -38.55 -16.50 -24.35
C PRO A 493 -38.47 -14.97 -24.56
N ALA A 494 -39.59 -14.32 -24.25
CA ALA A 494 -39.92 -12.94 -24.60
C ALA A 494 -39.04 -11.83 -23.97
N TYR A 495 -38.84 -10.76 -24.74
CA TYR A 495 -38.43 -9.44 -24.24
C TYR A 495 -39.62 -8.70 -23.62
N SER A 496 -39.45 -8.17 -22.41
CA SER A 496 -40.37 -7.24 -21.77
C SER A 496 -40.01 -5.78 -22.10
N GLN A 497 -41.04 -4.95 -22.34
CA GLN A 497 -40.94 -3.51 -22.60
C GLN A 497 -40.85 -2.72 -21.29
N PRO A 498 -39.96 -1.70 -21.18
CA PRO A 498 -40.04 -0.66 -20.15
C PRO A 498 -40.83 0.57 -20.64
N TYR A 499 -41.78 1.04 -19.83
CA TYR A 499 -42.45 2.34 -20.01
C TYR A 499 -41.59 3.51 -19.47
N PRO A 500 -41.82 4.76 -19.92
CA PRO A 500 -41.04 5.93 -19.50
C PRO A 500 -41.47 6.49 -18.12
N PRO A 501 -40.57 7.17 -17.38
CA PRO A 501 -40.87 7.73 -16.07
C PRO A 501 -41.54 9.12 -16.13
N SER A 502 -42.40 9.40 -15.15
CA SER A 502 -43.00 10.72 -14.90
C SER A 502 -42.36 11.41 -13.69
N TYR A 503 -42.30 12.75 -13.73
CA TYR A 503 -41.89 13.60 -12.62
C TYR A 503 -42.96 13.65 -11.50
N GLY A 504 -42.53 13.87 -10.24
CA GLY A 504 -43.37 14.53 -9.23
C GLY A 504 -43.25 14.10 -7.76
N ALA A 505 -42.73 15.02 -6.94
CA ALA A 505 -43.04 15.26 -5.51
C ALA A 505 -42.54 14.30 -4.38
N THR A 506 -42.19 14.94 -3.25
CA THR A 506 -41.88 14.39 -1.92
C THR A 506 -43.16 14.20 -1.07
N PRO A 507 -43.17 13.38 0.00
CA PRO A 507 -42.90 13.94 1.36
C PRO A 507 -42.35 12.97 2.47
N GLN A 508 -41.63 13.58 3.43
CA GLN A 508 -41.56 13.32 4.90
C GLN A 508 -41.12 11.95 5.52
N GLN A 509 -40.56 12.07 6.74
CA GLN A 509 -40.13 11.01 7.66
C GLN A 509 -41.28 10.39 8.48
N PRO A 510 -41.00 9.32 9.26
CA PRO A 510 -41.03 9.48 10.72
C PRO A 510 -39.88 8.81 11.51
N THR A 511 -39.89 8.99 12.84
CA THR A 511 -38.79 8.74 13.82
C THR A 511 -39.18 7.68 14.89
N TYR A 512 -38.19 7.22 15.70
CA TYR A 512 -38.27 6.34 16.90
C TYR A 512 -38.42 4.82 16.65
N GLY A 513 -37.84 3.89 17.43
CA GLY A 513 -36.93 4.01 18.61
C GLY A 513 -36.60 2.65 19.28
N ALA A 514 -35.84 2.67 20.41
CA ALA A 514 -35.39 1.54 21.28
C ALA A 514 -34.35 0.55 20.66
N GLN A 515 -33.18 0.24 21.25
CA GLN A 515 -32.77 -0.21 22.61
C GLN A 515 -33.18 -1.65 23.00
N HIS A 516 -32.20 -2.55 23.15
CA HIS A 516 -32.06 -3.56 24.23
C HIS A 516 -30.67 -4.27 24.12
N PRO A 517 -30.18 -5.01 25.16
CA PRO A 517 -28.74 -5.01 25.46
C PRO A 517 -28.00 -6.36 25.36
N GLY A 518 -26.66 -6.25 25.27
CA GLY A 518 -25.73 -7.16 25.95
C GLY A 518 -25.03 -8.22 25.10
N GLN A 519 -23.69 -8.14 25.04
CA GLN A 519 -22.71 -9.24 25.21
C GLN A 519 -21.31 -8.60 25.12
N TYR A 520 -20.49 -8.73 26.17
CA TYR A 520 -19.11 -8.23 26.20
C TYR A 520 -18.16 -9.32 25.69
N GLN A 521 -17.35 -8.99 24.68
CA GLN A 521 -16.23 -9.82 24.23
C GLN A 521 -15.00 -8.92 24.00
N PRO A 522 -13.82 -9.22 24.56
CA PRO A 522 -12.65 -8.36 24.44
C PRO A 522 -11.95 -8.56 23.08
N PRO A 523 -11.50 -7.48 22.39
CA PRO A 523 -10.70 -7.61 21.18
C PRO A 523 -9.23 -7.98 21.51
N PRO A 524 -8.54 -8.75 20.65
CA PRO A 524 -7.09 -8.98 20.78
C PRO A 524 -6.29 -7.68 20.60
N GLY A 525 -5.13 -7.62 21.26
CA GLY A 525 -4.30 -6.42 21.33
C GLY A 525 -3.85 -5.88 19.97
N HIS A 526 -3.84 -4.55 19.85
CA HIS A 526 -3.23 -3.88 18.70
C HIS A 526 -1.72 -3.88 18.82
N ASP A 527 -1.07 -4.44 17.80
CA ASP A 527 0.37 -4.32 17.59
C ASP A 527 0.70 -2.85 17.30
N CYS A 528 1.71 -2.30 17.97
CA CYS A 528 2.03 -0.87 17.89
C CYS A 528 2.91 -0.58 16.68
N GLY A 529 2.35 -0.76 15.48
CA GLY A 529 3.00 -0.45 14.22
C GLY A 529 3.34 1.04 14.14
N GLN A 530 4.63 1.37 13.99
CA GLN A 530 5.06 2.75 13.79
C GLN A 530 4.55 3.31 12.46
N PRO A 531 4.01 4.54 12.41
CA PRO A 531 3.79 5.23 11.15
C PRO A 531 5.15 5.61 10.54
N ALA A 532 5.43 5.10 9.34
CA ALA A 532 6.62 5.48 8.60
C ALA A 532 6.56 6.97 8.20
N TYR A 533 7.59 7.72 8.55
CA TYR A 533 7.73 9.14 8.18
C TYR A 533 7.85 9.31 6.66
N PRO A 534 7.03 10.17 6.03
CA PRO A 534 7.26 10.59 4.65
C PRO A 534 8.26 11.75 4.59
N GLY A 535 9.15 11.74 3.60
CA GLY A 535 9.70 13.00 3.05
C GLY A 535 11.17 13.35 3.29
N TRP A 536 12.12 12.43 3.11
CA TRP A 536 13.49 12.80 2.70
C TRP A 536 14.01 11.84 1.62
N ARG A 537 14.15 12.31 0.38
CA ARG A 537 14.79 11.57 -0.72
C ARG A 537 15.93 12.39 -1.32
N GLY A 538 17.16 11.88 -1.18
CA GLY A 538 18.32 12.20 -2.00
C GLY A 538 18.79 10.94 -2.75
N PRO A 539 19.39 11.05 -3.95
CA PRO A 539 19.55 9.91 -4.85
C PRO A 539 20.89 9.16 -4.67
N TYR A 540 20.84 7.84 -4.49
CA TYR A 540 22.01 6.95 -4.65
C TYR A 540 21.62 5.63 -5.35
N PRO A 541 22.55 4.98 -6.08
CA PRO A 541 22.21 4.04 -7.15
C PRO A 541 21.99 2.59 -6.70
N TYR A 542 21.28 1.84 -7.55
CA TYR A 542 20.95 0.42 -7.39
C TYR A 542 22.18 -0.48 -7.23
N TYR A 543 22.12 -1.39 -6.25
CA TYR A 543 22.80 -2.68 -6.31
C TYR A 543 21.87 -3.80 -5.82
N ASN A 544 21.82 -4.90 -6.55
CA ASN A 544 20.88 -6.01 -6.36
C ASN A 544 21.53 -7.13 -5.54
N ALA A 545 20.85 -7.68 -4.52
CA ALA A 545 21.27 -8.89 -3.81
C ALA A 545 20.04 -9.71 -3.31
N PRO A 546 20.06 -11.06 -3.33
CA PRO A 546 18.86 -11.87 -3.13
C PRO A 546 18.60 -12.28 -1.65
N GLN A 547 17.34 -12.55 -1.32
CA GLN A 547 16.90 -13.05 0.00
C GLN A 547 17.22 -14.55 0.21
N PRO A 548 17.49 -14.99 1.46
CA PRO A 548 17.46 -16.40 1.85
C PRO A 548 16.08 -16.84 2.38
N GLN A 549 15.62 -18.04 1.98
CA GLN A 549 14.42 -18.68 2.51
C GLN A 549 14.64 -19.28 3.91
N GLN A 550 13.62 -19.21 4.77
CA GLN A 550 13.57 -19.95 6.05
C GLN A 550 13.00 -21.35 5.83
N SER A 551 13.54 -22.35 6.53
CA SER A 551 13.00 -23.72 6.57
C SER A 551 12.77 -24.17 8.02
N VAL A 552 11.74 -25.00 8.22
CA VAL A 552 11.20 -25.38 9.54
C VAL A 552 11.49 -26.87 9.81
N PRO A 553 11.98 -27.28 11.00
CA PRO A 553 12.28 -28.69 11.30
C PRO A 553 11.32 -29.34 12.30
N CYS A 554 10.92 -30.60 12.04
CA CYS A 554 10.34 -31.56 13.00
C CYS A 554 10.38 -33.00 12.39
N PRO A 555 10.22 -34.10 13.14
CA PRO A 555 11.21 -34.69 14.06
C PRO A 555 11.65 -36.14 13.69
N GLN A 556 12.58 -36.72 14.46
CA GLN A 556 13.23 -38.03 14.21
C GLN A 556 12.44 -39.30 14.63
N ALA A 557 12.77 -40.44 14.00
CA ALA A 557 12.71 -41.82 14.52
C ALA A 557 13.73 -42.76 13.81
N PRO A 558 14.10 -43.96 14.32
CA PRO A 558 15.49 -44.45 14.27
C PRO A 558 15.76 -45.89 13.72
N TYR A 559 17.06 -46.26 13.66
CA TYR A 559 17.72 -47.60 13.85
C TYR A 559 18.66 -48.18 12.75
N ASN A 560 19.81 -48.73 13.24
CA ASN A 560 20.71 -49.79 12.70
C ASN A 560 21.48 -49.57 11.38
N ALA A 561 22.61 -50.24 11.08
CA ALA A 561 23.73 -50.84 11.87
C ALA A 561 24.82 -51.37 10.90
N THR A 562 26.07 -51.60 11.37
CA THR A 562 27.23 -52.27 10.67
C THR A 562 27.84 -51.55 9.43
N GLY A 563 29.14 -51.64 9.09
CA GLY A 563 30.32 -52.19 9.78
C GLY A 563 31.62 -52.23 8.90
N ALA A 564 32.79 -52.20 9.56
CA ALA A 564 34.13 -52.69 9.11
C ALA A 564 35.03 -51.98 8.04
N TYR A 565 35.96 -51.13 8.53
CA TYR A 565 37.45 -51.35 8.62
C TYR A 565 38.42 -51.32 7.37
N PRO A 566 39.79 -51.28 7.53
CA PRO A 566 40.72 -50.27 6.92
C PRO A 566 41.86 -50.94 6.06
N PRO A 567 43.18 -50.55 6.02
CA PRO A 567 43.96 -49.33 6.40
C PRO A 567 45.03 -48.85 5.36
N HIS A 568 45.85 -47.83 5.69
CA HIS A 568 47.34 -47.94 5.81
C HIS A 568 48.05 -46.62 6.25
N GLN A 569 49.04 -46.74 7.17
CA GLN A 569 50.38 -46.08 7.30
C GLN A 569 50.66 -44.68 6.65
N SER A 570 51.57 -43.76 7.05
CA SER A 570 52.60 -43.56 8.10
C SER A 570 53.28 -42.18 7.80
N ASN A 571 54.21 -41.57 8.56
CA ASN A 571 54.56 -41.45 10.00
C ASN A 571 55.72 -40.39 10.12
N TYR A 572 56.01 -39.84 11.30
CA TYR A 572 57.13 -38.91 11.66
C TYR A 572 57.23 -37.51 10.98
N TYR A 573 57.24 -36.43 11.78
CA TYR A 573 58.47 -35.67 12.12
C TYR A 573 58.26 -34.56 13.21
N ARG A 574 59.31 -34.36 14.01
CA ARG A 574 59.67 -33.26 14.96
C ARG A 574 61.23 -33.29 15.01
N PRO A 575 62.04 -32.31 15.47
CA PRO A 575 61.82 -31.06 16.23
C PRO A 575 62.22 -29.80 15.38
N GLN A 576 62.31 -28.55 15.87
CA GLN A 576 62.34 -27.98 17.24
C GLN A 576 61.15 -27.04 17.49
#